data_AF-A0A963HDL1-F1
#
_entry.id   AF-A0A963HDL1-F1
#
_cell.length_a   1.000
_cell.length_b   1.000
_cell.length_c   1.000
_cell.angle_alpha   90.00
_cell.angle_beta   90.00
_cell.angle_gamma   90.00
#
_symmetry.space_group_name_H-M   'P 1'
#
loop_
_entity.id
_entity.type
_entity.pdbx_description
1 polymer ?
#
loop_
_entity_poly.entity_id
_entity_poly.type
_entity_poly.pdbx_seq_one_letter_code
_entity_poly.pdbx_strand_id
1 'polypeptide(L)' 'MSSTGLPDYGGGSIVNLMQSIATACGSSRTDYPPLALLPAAQLARARHVVLIVVDGLGQRTLARHADSLHLQRHQ' A
#
# COMPACT_ATOMS: atom_id res chain seq x y z
N MET A 1 -9.46 7.52 -23.24
CA MET A 1 -8.56 6.44 -23.71
C MET A 1 -8.09 5.69 -22.47
N SER A 2 -8.78 4.62 -22.08
CA SER A 2 -8.40 3.86 -20.89
C SER A 2 -7.16 3.06 -21.21
N SER A 3 -6.00 3.55 -20.77
CA SER A 3 -4.81 2.70 -20.68
C SER A 3 -5.15 1.61 -19.67
N THR A 4 -5.45 0.40 -20.13
CA THR A 4 -5.40 -0.79 -19.28
C THR A 4 -3.93 -1.03 -18.95
N GLY A 5 -3.42 -0.23 -18.02
CA GLY A 5 -2.14 -0.49 -17.36
C GLY A 5 -2.28 -1.82 -16.65
N LEU A 6 -1.42 -2.77 -17.00
CA LEU A 6 -1.28 -3.97 -16.20
C LEU A 6 -0.95 -3.55 -14.76
N PRO A 7 -1.51 -4.22 -13.74
CA PRO A 7 -1.18 -3.90 -12.36
C PRO A 7 0.32 -4.06 -12.14
N ASP A 8 0.92 -3.15 -11.38
CA ASP A 8 2.31 -3.26 -10.98
C ASP A 8 2.48 -4.39 -9.95
N TYR A 9 3.21 -5.43 -10.29
CA TYR A 9 3.59 -6.49 -9.35
C TYR A 9 5.08 -6.45 -8.98
N GLY A 10 5.82 -5.46 -9.50
CA GLY A 10 7.27 -5.31 -9.36
C GLY A 10 7.73 -4.64 -8.06
N GLY A 11 6.81 -4.17 -7.21
CA GLY A 11 7.17 -3.59 -5.91
C GLY A 11 6.38 -2.35 -5.50
N GLY A 12 5.44 -1.85 -6.31
CA GLY A 12 4.69 -0.61 -6.04
C GLY A 12 3.19 -0.78 -5.76
N SER A 13 2.65 -1.99 -5.68
CA SER A 13 1.20 -2.20 -5.46
C SER A 13 0.83 -2.75 -4.09
N ILE A 14 -0.48 -2.83 -3.87
CA ILE A 14 -1.08 -3.45 -2.67
C ILE A 14 -0.65 -4.91 -2.49
N VAL A 15 -0.36 -5.64 -3.57
CA VAL A 15 0.11 -7.04 -3.47
C VAL A 15 1.50 -7.07 -2.81
N ASN A 16 2.37 -6.14 -3.19
CA ASN A 16 3.68 -6.00 -2.58
C ASN A 16 3.57 -5.56 -1.10
N LEU A 17 2.58 -4.72 -0.76
CA LEU A 17 2.29 -4.36 0.64
C LEU A 17 1.89 -5.59 1.46
N MET A 18 0.99 -6.42 0.92
CA MET A 18 0.55 -7.64 1.60
C MET A 18 1.71 -8.63 1.78
N GLN A 19 2.63 -8.72 0.82
CA GLN A 19 3.87 -9.49 0.97
C GLN A 19 4.74 -8.93 2.12
N SER A 20 4.96 -7.61 2.19
CA SER A 20 5.72 -6.98 3.29
C SER A 20 5.11 -7.30 4.66
N ILE A 21 3.78 -7.21 4.78
CA ILE A 21 3.05 -7.51 6.02
C ILE A 21 3.18 -9.00 6.36
N ALA A 22 2.94 -9.89 5.41
CA ALA A 22 3.03 -11.33 5.64
C ALA A 22 4.44 -11.74 6.12
N THR A 23 5.48 -11.23 5.47
CA THR A 23 6.88 -11.47 5.87
C THR A 23 7.16 -10.90 7.26
N ALA A 24 6.70 -9.69 7.58
CA ALA A 24 6.87 -9.08 8.91
C ALA A 24 6.15 -9.87 10.02
N CYS A 25 5.04 -10.53 9.68
CA CYS A 25 4.30 -11.41 10.58
C CYS A 25 4.85 -12.86 10.63
N GLY A 26 5.99 -13.14 10.00
CA GLY A 26 6.68 -14.43 10.09
C GLY A 26 6.35 -15.45 8.99
N SER A 27 5.66 -15.04 7.92
CA SER A 27 5.48 -15.91 6.74
C SER A 27 6.82 -16.19 6.05
N SER A 28 7.06 -17.45 5.70
CA SER A 28 8.18 -17.88 4.85
C SER A 28 7.85 -17.83 3.35
N ARG A 29 6.59 -17.61 2.98
CA ARG A 29 6.14 -17.57 1.59
C ARG A 29 6.52 -16.24 0.95
N THR A 30 7.13 -16.30 -0.23
CA THR A 30 7.64 -15.12 -0.96
C THR A 30 7.26 -15.22 -2.43
N ASP A 31 6.00 -14.90 -2.73
CA ASP A 31 5.45 -15.01 -4.10
C ASP A 31 5.68 -13.74 -4.91
N TYR A 32 5.85 -12.61 -4.23
CA TYR A 32 6.05 -11.29 -4.82
C TYR A 32 7.20 -10.57 -4.13
N PRO A 33 7.81 -9.53 -4.74
CA PRO A 33 8.73 -8.66 -4.03
C PRO A 33 7.97 -7.86 -2.94
N PRO A 34 8.61 -7.55 -1.80
CA PRO A 34 8.05 -6.62 -0.80
C PRO A 34 7.79 -5.22 -1.37
N LEU A 35 6.91 -4.45 -0.73
CA LEU A 35 6.66 -3.05 -1.10
C LEU A 35 7.93 -2.21 -0.91
N ALA A 36 8.36 -1.53 -1.97
CA ALA A 36 9.59 -0.74 -1.95
C ALA A 36 9.55 0.40 -0.92
N LEU A 37 8.39 1.05 -0.76
CA LEU A 37 8.18 2.16 0.17
C LEU A 37 8.04 1.72 1.63
N LEU A 38 7.69 0.46 1.88
CA LEU A 38 7.47 -0.06 3.23
C LEU A 38 7.91 -1.53 3.32
N PRO A 39 9.23 -1.78 3.44
CA PRO A 39 9.78 -3.13 3.49
C PRO A 39 9.42 -3.84 4.79
N ALA A 40 9.36 -5.18 4.74
CA ALA A 40 9.01 -6.02 5.89
C ALA A 40 9.86 -5.75 7.15
N ALA A 41 11.17 -5.46 6.97
CA ALA A 41 12.06 -5.15 8.10
C ALA A 41 11.62 -3.92 8.91
N GLN A 42 11.00 -2.93 8.26
CA GLN A 42 10.45 -1.77 8.96
C GLN A 42 9.18 -2.14 9.72
N LEU A 43 8.28 -2.92 9.12
CA LEU A 43 7.04 -3.39 9.74
C LEU A 43 7.31 -4.34 10.93
N ALA A 44 8.33 -5.20 10.84
CA ALA A 44 8.69 -6.15 11.88
C ALA A 44 9.14 -5.49 13.20
N ARG A 45 9.46 -4.19 13.17
CA ARG A 45 9.76 -3.40 14.38
C ARG A 45 8.51 -3.04 15.17
N ALA A 46 7.33 -3.09 14.55
CA ALA A 46 6.06 -2.82 15.21
C ALA A 46 5.54 -4.07 15.90
N ARG A 47 5.07 -3.92 17.15
CA ARG A 47 4.39 -5.00 17.88
C ARG A 47 3.01 -5.32 17.31
N HIS A 48 2.33 -4.30 16.78
CA HIS A 48 0.99 -4.40 16.24
C HIS A 48 0.94 -3.67 14.90
N VAL A 49 0.40 -4.33 13.88
CA VAL A 49 0.18 -3.77 12.55
C VAL A 49 -1.33 -3.69 12.32
N VAL A 50 -1.83 -2.49 12.01
CA VAL A 50 -3.23 -2.24 11.68
C VAL A 50 -3.28 -1.73 10.25
N LEU A 51 -3.99 -2.46 9.38
CA LEU A 51 -4.22 -2.07 7.99
C LEU A 51 -5.65 -1.58 7.84
N ILE A 52 -5.82 -0.34 7.38
CA ILE A 52 -7.12 0.25 7.03
C ILE A 52 -7.13 0.43 5.51
N VAL A 53 -7.99 -0.33 4.84
CA VAL A 53 -8.24 -0.19 3.39
C VAL A 53 -9.53 0.61 3.21
N VAL A 54 -9.41 1.74 2.53
CA VAL A 54 -10.57 2.56 2.18
C VAL A 54 -10.80 2.44 0.69
N ASP A 55 -11.87 1.76 0.31
CA ASP A 55 -12.33 1.74 -1.08
C ASP A 55 -13.23 2.96 -1.34
N GLY A 56 -13.13 3.52 -2.55
CA GLY A 56 -14.09 4.52 -3.01
C GLY A 56 -14.00 5.89 -2.33
N LEU A 57 -12.83 6.30 -1.81
CA LEU A 57 -12.61 7.68 -1.32
C LEU A 57 -13.12 8.70 -2.36
N GLY A 58 -12.74 8.53 -3.63
CA GLY A 58 -13.25 9.31 -4.74
C GLY A 58 -12.76 10.77 -4.76
N GLN A 59 -12.71 11.36 -5.95
CA GLN A 59 -12.19 12.72 -6.14
C GLN A 59 -12.97 13.77 -5.33
N ARG A 60 -14.30 13.62 -5.22
CA ARG A 60 -15.14 14.56 -4.47
C ARG A 60 -14.81 14.59 -2.98
N THR A 61 -14.55 13.45 -2.35
CA THR A 61 -14.21 13.40 -0.93
C THR A 61 -12.83 13.99 -0.69
N LEU A 62 -11.88 13.72 -1.60
CA LEU A 62 -10.54 14.30 -1.54
C LEU A 62 -10.58 15.83 -1.72
N ALA A 63 -11.36 16.33 -2.68
CA ALA A 63 -11.54 17.76 -2.89
C ALA A 63 -12.21 18.48 -1.70
N ARG A 64 -13.12 17.80 -0.99
CA ARG A 64 -13.75 18.33 0.23
C ARG A 64 -12.81 18.40 1.43
N HIS A 65 -11.70 17.67 1.40
CA HIS A 65 -10.68 17.66 2.44
C HIS A 65 -9.34 18.16 1.88
N ALA A 66 -9.37 19.29 1.18
CA ALA A 66 -8.21 19.87 0.51
C ALA A 66 -7.04 20.19 1.46
N ASP A 67 -7.32 20.42 2.75
CA ASP A 67 -6.28 20.66 3.77
C ASP A 67 -5.53 19.38 4.18
N SER A 68 -5.94 18.20 3.69
CA SER A 68 -5.24 16.94 3.92
C SER A 68 -4.01 16.80 3.01
N LEU A 69 -2.93 17.49 3.36
CA LEU A 69 -1.63 17.47 2.67
C LEU A 69 -1.13 16.05 2.32
N HIS A 70 -1.46 15.06 3.16
CA HIS A 70 -1.02 13.68 2.95
C HIS A 70 -1.80 12.97 1.84
N LEU A 71 -3.11 13.20 1.71
CA LEU A 71 -3.92 12.58 0.66
C LEU A 71 -3.67 13.22 -0.71
N GLN A 72 -3.36 14.52 -0.75
CA GLN A 72 -3.02 15.23 -1.99
C GLN A 72 -1.70 14.76 -2.60
N ARG A 73 -0.71 14.37 -1.78
CA ARG A 73 0.61 13.91 -2.25
C ARG A 73 0.58 12.59 -3.01
N HIS A 74 -0.52 11.84 -2.94
CA HIS A 74 -0.67 10.49 -3.50
C HIS A 74 -1.90 10.34 -4.40
N GLN A 75 -2.48 11.45 -4.87
CA GLN A 75 -3.41 11.49 -6.02
C GLN A 75 -2.63 11.40 -7.34
#